data_AF-A0A973FAF7-F1
#
_entry.id   AF-A0A973FAF7-F1
#
_cell.length_a   1.000
_cell.length_b   1.000
_cell.length_c   1.000
_cell.angle_alpha   90.00
_cell.angle_beta   90.00
_cell.angle_gamma   90.00
#
_symmetry.space_group_name_H-M   'P 1'
#
loop_
_entity.id
_entity.type
_entity.pdbx_description
1 polymer ?
#
loop_
_entity_poly.entity_id
_entity_poly.type
_entity_poly.pdbx_seq_one_letter_code
_entity_poly.pdbx_strand_id
1 'polypeptide(L)'
;MAIKKTSAELLDDIYTIAYWMTGSEEAASHLVYRTYLNVGTWTAELEVCKSFRDSYFDSYIHEKIACIPQPSCKTIAHLGEVIIQQEADVKLTVLFSEISGLKPCTIAQVIGVPLENIRLWLSSGRRWLAESSLSLNARCHPGVSCNWSR
;
A
#
# COMPACT_ATOMS: atom_id res chain seq x y z
N MET A 1 20.35 18.08 7.27
CA MET A 1 20.84 17.33 6.10
C MET A 1 19.98 16.09 5.95
N ALA A 2 19.33 15.88 4.81
CA ALA A 2 18.66 14.60 4.55
C ALA A 2 19.74 13.61 4.10
N ILE A 3 19.89 12.50 4.81
CA ILE A 3 20.74 11.39 4.35
C ILE A 3 20.03 10.81 3.13
N LYS A 4 20.71 10.81 1.98
CA LYS A 4 20.15 10.24 0.74
C LYS A 4 20.19 8.72 0.88
N LYS A 5 19.03 8.08 0.75
CA LYS A 5 18.94 6.61 0.79
C LYS A 5 19.79 5.98 -0.30
N THR A 6 20.42 4.88 0.06
CA THR A 6 21.08 3.99 -0.90
C THR A 6 20.02 3.28 -1.75
N SER A 7 20.42 2.80 -2.93
CA SER A 7 19.51 2.02 -3.80
C SER A 7 19.01 0.74 -3.13
N ALA A 8 19.82 0.15 -2.24
CA ALA A 8 19.43 -1.04 -1.49
C ALA A 8 18.37 -0.74 -0.42
N GLU A 9 18.52 0.35 0.32
CA GLU A 9 17.51 0.80 1.30
C GLU A 9 16.19 1.14 0.61
N LEU A 10 16.23 1.82 -0.55
CA LEU A 10 15.02 2.12 -1.31
C LEU A 10 14.34 0.83 -1.82
N LEU A 11 15.10 -0.15 -2.28
CA LEU A 11 14.55 -1.43 -2.73
C LEU A 11 13.86 -2.18 -1.57
N ASP A 12 14.50 -2.20 -0.40
CA ASP A 12 13.96 -2.85 0.81
C ASP A 12 12.66 -2.18 1.28
N ASP A 13 12.62 -0.84 1.27
CA ASP A 13 11.40 -0.08 1.56
C ASP A 13 10.28 -0.42 0.58
N ILE A 14 10.56 -0.39 -0.73
CA ILE A 14 9.57 -0.65 -1.77
C ILE A 14 9.05 -2.09 -1.66
N TYR A 15 9.92 -3.06 -1.36
CA TYR A 15 9.51 -4.43 -1.08
C TYR A 15 8.61 -4.53 0.15
N THR A 16 8.98 -3.88 1.25
CA THR A 16 8.21 -3.88 2.49
C THR A 16 6.83 -3.26 2.27
N ILE A 17 6.75 -2.15 1.54
CA ILE A 17 5.48 -1.52 1.14
C ILE A 17 4.66 -2.47 0.27
N ALA A 18 5.28 -3.12 -0.71
CA ALA A 18 4.63 -4.11 -1.58
C ALA A 18 4.01 -5.26 -0.78
N TYR A 19 4.74 -5.78 0.21
CA TYR A 19 4.26 -6.81 1.12
C TYR A 19 3.04 -6.33 1.91
N TRP A 20 3.09 -5.13 2.51
CA TRP A 20 1.93 -4.58 3.22
C TRP A 20 0.72 -4.35 2.33
N MET A 21 0.93 -3.96 1.06
CA MET A 21 -0.15 -3.71 0.10
C MET A 21 -0.82 -5.01 -0.36
N THR A 22 -0.02 -6.05 -0.63
CA THR A 22 -0.49 -7.29 -1.26
C THR A 22 -0.80 -8.42 -0.26
N GLY A 23 -0.13 -8.45 0.89
CA GLY A 23 -0.28 -9.47 1.92
C GLY A 23 0.47 -10.78 1.63
N SER A 24 1.28 -10.88 0.58
CA SER A 24 2.09 -12.07 0.30
C SER A 24 3.45 -11.72 -0.30
N GLU A 25 4.47 -12.55 0.00
CA GLU A 25 5.83 -12.37 -0.50
C GLU A 25 5.91 -12.51 -2.03
N GLU A 26 5.15 -13.45 -2.60
CA GLU A 26 5.11 -13.69 -4.05
C GLU A 26 4.53 -12.49 -4.81
N ALA A 27 3.37 -11.98 -4.35
CA ALA A 27 2.76 -10.80 -4.95
C ALA A 27 3.61 -9.55 -4.77
N ALA A 28 4.23 -9.39 -3.59
CA ALA A 28 5.17 -8.31 -3.33
C ALA A 28 6.36 -8.35 -4.31
N SER A 29 6.99 -9.52 -4.47
CA SER A 29 8.13 -9.71 -5.37
C SER A 29 7.75 -9.39 -6.82
N HIS A 30 6.58 -9.84 -7.27
CA HIS A 30 6.07 -9.56 -8.60
C HIS A 30 5.83 -8.05 -8.81
N LEU A 31 5.20 -7.39 -7.85
CA LEU A 31 4.95 -5.95 -7.90
C LEU A 31 6.24 -5.12 -7.94
N VAL A 32 7.22 -5.48 -7.11
CA VAL A 32 8.55 -4.84 -7.10
C VAL A 32 9.25 -5.05 -8.44
N TYR A 33 9.25 -6.27 -8.96
CA TYR A 33 9.83 -6.57 -10.27
C TYR A 33 9.21 -5.70 -11.38
N ARG A 34 7.88 -5.62 -11.45
CA ARG A 34 7.17 -4.76 -12.42
C ARG A 34 7.52 -3.28 -12.25
N THR A 35 7.63 -2.82 -11.01
CA THR A 35 8.03 -1.44 -10.71
C THR A 35 9.42 -1.15 -11.26
N TYR A 36 10.39 -2.03 -11.00
CA TYR A 36 11.77 -1.79 -11.38
C TYR A 36 12.07 -2.04 -12.88
N LEU A 37 11.18 -2.71 -13.62
CA LEU A 37 11.23 -2.73 -15.08
C LEU A 37 10.99 -1.34 -15.71
N ASN A 38 10.26 -0.47 -15.02
CA ASN A 38 9.86 0.85 -15.52
C ASN A 38 10.77 1.99 -15.04
N VAL A 39 11.83 1.69 -14.28
CA VAL A 39 12.75 2.69 -13.71
C VAL A 39 14.20 2.34 -14.05
N GLY A 40 15.03 3.37 -14.23
CA GLY A 40 16.45 3.22 -14.49
C GLY A 40 17.30 3.34 -13.22
N THR A 41 18.58 3.00 -13.34
CA THR A 41 19.57 3.07 -12.24
C THR A 41 19.66 4.45 -11.58
N TRP A 42 19.39 5.52 -12.33
CA TRP A 42 19.49 6.91 -11.88
C TRP A 42 18.13 7.57 -11.61
N THR A 43 17.05 6.80 -11.63
CA THR A 43 15.71 7.32 -11.38
C THR A 43 15.61 7.84 -9.94
N ALA A 44 15.00 9.01 -9.78
CA ALA A 44 14.79 9.60 -8.47
C ALA A 44 13.76 8.78 -7.66
N GLU A 45 13.92 8.74 -6.33
CA GLU A 45 13.01 8.04 -5.41
C GLU A 45 11.53 8.39 -5.66
N LEU A 46 11.22 9.67 -5.88
CA LEU A 46 9.86 10.12 -6.20
C LEU A 46 9.26 9.40 -7.42
N GLU A 47 10.05 9.21 -8.47
CA GLU A 47 9.61 8.57 -9.71
C GLU A 47 9.52 7.05 -9.53
N VAL A 48 10.36 6.46 -8.68
CA VAL A 48 10.19 5.04 -8.27
C VAL A 48 8.87 4.85 -7.52
N CYS A 49 8.53 5.74 -6.58
CA CYS A 49 7.28 5.66 -5.84
C CYS A 49 6.04 5.85 -6.73
N LYS A 50 6.11 6.75 -7.73
CA LYS A 50 5.05 6.89 -8.75
C LYS A 50 4.90 5.62 -9.58
N SER A 51 6.02 5.09 -10.10
CA SER A 51 6.02 3.86 -10.88
C SER A 51 5.49 2.66 -10.08
N PHE A 52 5.79 2.61 -8.78
CA PHE A 52 5.25 1.61 -7.86
C PHE A 52 3.74 1.70 -7.74
N ARG A 53 3.22 2.91 -7.49
CA ARG A 53 1.78 3.17 -7.41
C ARG A 53 1.08 2.72 -8.69
N ASP A 54 1.59 3.13 -9.84
CA ASP A 54 1.00 2.80 -11.14
C ASP A 54 1.03 1.28 -11.38
N SER A 55 2.14 0.61 -11.06
CA SER A 55 2.27 -0.86 -11.17
C SER A 55 1.29 -1.60 -10.26
N TYR A 56 1.00 -1.07 -9.07
CA TYR A 56 0.02 -1.65 -8.15
C TYR A 56 -1.40 -1.54 -8.70
N PHE A 57 -1.77 -0.38 -9.23
CA PHE A 57 -3.11 -0.17 -9.80
C PHE A 57 -3.32 -0.99 -11.08
N ASP A 58 -2.30 -1.11 -11.93
CA ASP A 58 -2.36 -1.94 -13.13
C ASP A 58 -2.49 -3.44 -12.79
N SER A 59 -1.73 -3.91 -11.80
CA SER A 59 -1.69 -5.35 -11.47
C SER A 59 -2.86 -5.82 -10.59
N TYR A 60 -3.20 -5.08 -9.53
CA TYR A 60 -4.05 -5.63 -8.46
C TYR A 60 -5.42 -4.99 -8.38
N ILE A 61 -5.58 -3.78 -8.89
CA ILE A 61 -6.87 -3.09 -8.84
C ILE A 61 -7.71 -3.52 -10.05
N HIS A 62 -7.14 -3.54 -11.25
CA HIS A 62 -7.85 -4.02 -12.44
C HIS A 62 -8.26 -5.50 -12.32
N GLU A 63 -7.40 -6.37 -11.77
CA GLU A 63 -7.76 -7.78 -11.52
C GLU A 63 -8.86 -7.93 -10.45
N LYS A 64 -8.80 -7.19 -9.35
CA LYS A 64 -9.85 -7.20 -8.31
C LYS A 64 -11.20 -6.71 -8.84
N ILE A 65 -11.19 -5.67 -9.68
CA ILE A 65 -12.41 -5.14 -10.32
C ILE A 65 -12.98 -6.16 -11.31
N ALA A 66 -12.14 -6.85 -12.07
CA ALA A 66 -12.57 -7.87 -13.04
C ALA A 66 -13.26 -9.08 -12.37
N CYS A 67 -12.90 -9.41 -11.13
CA CYS A 67 -13.53 -10.50 -10.36
C CYS A 67 -14.87 -10.11 -9.70
N ILE A 68 -15.25 -8.83 -9.68
CA ILE A 68 -16.56 -8.40 -9.15
C ILE A 68 -17.61 -8.58 -10.26
N PRO A 69 -18.73 -9.29 -10.00
CA PRO A 69 -19.83 -9.38 -10.95
C PRO A 69 -20.27 -7.97 -11.35
N GLN A 70 -20.07 -7.62 -12.62
CA GLN A 70 -20.40 -6.30 -13.14
C GLN A 70 -21.89 -6.02 -12.89
N PRO A 71 -22.25 -5.02 -12.06
CA PRO A 71 -23.65 -4.65 -11.92
C PRO A 71 -24.16 -4.17 -13.27
N SER A 72 -25.44 -4.40 -13.56
CA SER A 72 -26.08 -3.97 -14.82
C SER A 72 -26.02 -2.44 -15.04
N CYS A 73 -25.67 -1.68 -14.00
CA CYS A 73 -25.51 -0.24 -14.02
C CYS A 73 -24.03 0.18 -14.00
N LYS A 74 -23.55 0.74 -15.12
CA LYS A 74 -22.17 1.23 -15.31
C LYS A 74 -21.72 2.26 -14.27
N THR A 75 -22.64 3.07 -13.74
CA THR A 75 -22.34 4.11 -12.74
C THR A 75 -21.94 3.52 -11.38
N ILE A 76 -22.52 2.38 -11.00
CA ILE A 76 -22.23 1.72 -9.72
C ILE A 76 -20.86 1.03 -9.76
N ALA A 77 -20.50 0.43 -10.90
CA ALA A 77 -19.18 -0.16 -11.11
C ALA A 77 -18.08 0.91 -10.95
N HIS A 78 -18.23 2.05 -11.62
CA HIS A 78 -17.25 3.14 -11.55
C HIS A 78 -17.06 3.71 -10.15
N LEU A 79 -18.15 3.85 -9.37
CA LEU A 79 -18.05 4.30 -7.97
C LEU A 79 -17.25 3.31 -7.10
N GLY A 80 -17.42 2.01 -7.34
CA GLY A 80 -16.64 0.97 -6.64
C GLY A 80 -15.14 1.09 -6.93
N GLU A 81 -14.76 1.31 -8.19
CA GLU A 81 -13.34 1.48 -8.58
C GLU A 81 -12.71 2.69 -7.87
N VAL A 82 -13.43 3.82 -7.82
CA VAL A 82 -12.96 5.05 -7.17
C VAL A 82 -12.75 4.83 -5.66
N ILE A 83 -13.66 4.11 -5.00
CA ILE A 83 -13.54 3.81 -3.56
C ILE A 83 -12.32 2.92 -3.30
N ILE A 84 -12.15 1.84 -4.05
CA ILE A 84 -11.01 0.92 -3.87
C ILE A 84 -9.70 1.66 -4.16
N GLN A 85 -9.67 2.54 -5.17
CA GLN A 85 -8.50 3.36 -5.46
C GLN A 85 -8.15 4.29 -4.31
N GLN A 86 -9.15 4.97 -3.75
CA GLN A 86 -8.96 5.87 -2.62
C GLN A 86 -8.46 5.12 -1.38
N GLU A 87 -9.02 3.95 -1.06
CA GLU A 87 -8.55 3.13 0.06
C GLU A 87 -7.08 2.70 -0.12
N ALA A 88 -6.69 2.30 -1.33
CA ALA A 88 -5.31 1.97 -1.65
C ALA A 88 -4.38 3.19 -1.50
N ASP A 89 -4.79 4.36 -1.98
CA ASP A 89 -4.02 5.61 -1.87
C ASP A 89 -3.86 6.08 -0.42
N VAL A 90 -4.90 5.91 0.42
CA VAL A 90 -4.80 6.17 1.86
C VAL A 90 -3.77 5.24 2.50
N LYS A 91 -3.81 3.95 2.18
CA LYS A 91 -2.86 2.96 2.70
C LYS A 91 -1.42 3.27 2.26
N LEU A 92 -1.21 3.55 0.97
CA LEU A 92 0.08 3.96 0.42
C LEU A 92 0.60 5.23 1.09
N THR A 93 -0.25 6.21 1.33
CA THR A 93 0.11 7.45 2.02
C THR A 93 0.74 7.18 3.38
N VAL A 94 0.13 6.30 4.17
CA VAL A 94 0.67 5.95 5.49
C VAL A 94 1.97 5.14 5.34
N LEU A 95 2.00 4.14 4.48
CA LEU A 95 3.17 3.27 4.30
C LEU A 95 4.40 4.05 3.80
N PHE A 96 4.23 4.96 2.84
CA PHE A 96 5.31 5.82 2.37
C PHE A 96 5.86 6.74 3.47
N SER A 97 5.00 7.23 4.36
CA SER A 97 5.43 8.05 5.50
C SER A 97 6.18 7.21 6.53
N GLU A 98 5.66 6.05 6.92
CA GLU A 98 6.20 5.27 8.05
C GLU A 98 7.39 4.39 7.68
N ILE A 99 7.41 3.82 6.47
CA ILE A 99 8.50 2.94 6.00
C ILE A 99 9.57 3.79 5.30
N SER A 100 9.16 4.52 4.25
CA SER A 100 10.12 5.29 3.45
C SER A 100 10.45 6.67 4.03
N GLY A 101 9.81 7.11 5.11
CA GLY A 101 10.06 8.45 5.68
C GLY A 101 9.75 9.60 4.72
N LEU A 102 8.92 9.35 3.69
CA LEU A 102 8.58 10.36 2.69
C LEU A 102 7.79 11.50 3.34
N LYS A 103 8.16 12.73 2.99
CA LYS A 103 7.45 13.91 3.50
C LYS A 103 6.07 14.02 2.88
N PRO A 104 5.08 14.59 3.58
CA PRO A 104 3.72 14.77 3.05
C PRO A 104 3.66 15.48 1.69
N CYS A 105 4.55 16.45 1.44
CA CYS A 105 4.62 17.14 0.15
C CYS A 105 5.12 16.26 -1.00
N THR A 106 5.99 15.29 -0.72
CA THR A 106 6.44 14.31 -1.71
C THR A 106 5.36 13.27 -1.95
N ILE A 107 4.69 12.80 -0.89
CA ILE A 107 3.56 11.87 -1.02
C ILE A 107 2.43 12.49 -1.84
N ALA A 108 2.11 13.77 -1.63
CA ALA A 108 1.13 14.49 -2.45
C ALA A 108 1.47 14.46 -3.95
N GLN A 109 2.77 14.54 -4.30
CA GLN A 109 3.22 14.44 -5.69
C GLN A 109 3.18 13.00 -6.24
N VAL A 110 3.36 11.99 -5.39
CA VAL A 110 3.21 10.57 -5.78
C VAL A 110 1.75 10.22 -6.03
N ILE A 111 0.86 10.62 -5.11
CA ILE A 111 -0.56 10.25 -5.15
C ILE A 111 -1.36 11.15 -6.09
N GLY A 112 -0.94 12.41 -6.30
CA GLY A 112 -1.62 13.36 -7.18
C GLY A 112 -2.83 14.06 -6.52
N VAL A 113 -2.81 14.23 -5.20
CA VAL A 113 -3.88 14.90 -4.44
C VAL A 113 -3.33 16.10 -3.64
N PRO A 114 -4.18 17.05 -3.24
CA PRO A 114 -3.76 18.17 -2.41
C PRO A 114 -3.05 17.74 -1.10
N LEU A 115 -2.10 18.55 -0.64
CA LEU A 115 -1.33 18.28 0.57
C LEU A 115 -2.22 18.13 1.82
N GLU A 116 -3.32 18.85 1.86
CA GLU A 116 -4.32 18.84 2.91
C GLU A 116 -4.94 17.45 3.06
N ASN A 117 -5.22 16.78 1.93
CA ASN A 117 -5.75 15.41 1.93
C ASN A 117 -4.72 14.43 2.48
N ILE A 118 -3.45 14.57 2.08
CA ILE A 118 -2.36 13.74 2.62
C ILE A 118 -2.22 13.92 4.13
N ARG A 119 -2.27 15.16 4.63
CA ARG A 119 -2.21 15.43 6.07
C ARG A 119 -3.38 14.79 6.81
N LEU A 120 -4.59 14.90 6.27
CA LEU A 120 -5.77 14.26 6.84
C LEU A 120 -5.62 12.74 6.86
N TRP A 121 -5.23 12.13 5.75
CA TRP A 121 -5.04 10.68 5.66
C TRP A 121 -3.91 10.17 6.56
N LEU A 122 -2.83 10.91 6.74
CA LEU A 122 -1.79 10.55 7.70
C LEU A 122 -2.28 10.64 9.15
N SER A 123 -3.16 11.59 9.47
CA SER A 123 -3.73 11.70 10.82
C SER A 123 -4.71 10.57 11.13
N SER A 124 -5.57 10.21 10.17
CA SER A 124 -6.59 9.17 10.35
C SER A 124 -6.06 7.75 10.10
N GLY A 125 -5.18 7.59 9.12
CA GLY A 125 -4.64 6.29 8.70
C GLY A 125 -3.64 5.70 9.69
N ARG A 126 -2.89 6.53 10.44
CA ARG A 126 -2.05 6.04 11.56
C ARG A 126 -2.88 5.40 12.67
N ARG A 127 -4.08 5.93 12.92
CA ARG A 127 -5.03 5.32 13.86
C ARG A 127 -5.49 3.94 13.36
N TRP A 128 -5.76 3.80 12.07
CA TRP A 128 -6.11 2.52 11.48
C TRP A 128 -4.98 1.48 11.55
N LEU A 129 -3.71 1.86 11.31
CA LEU A 129 -2.57 0.95 11.50
C LEU A 129 -2.41 0.51 12.98
N ALA A 130 -2.60 1.42 13.92
CA ALA A 130 -2.58 1.09 15.34
C ALA A 130 -3.71 0.12 15.71
N GLU A 131 -4.92 0.34 15.21
CA GLU A 131 -6.07 -0.53 15.48
C GLU A 131 -5.93 -1.92 14.84
N SER A 132 -5.42 -2.00 13.60
CA SER A 132 -5.21 -3.27 12.90
C SER A 132 -4.05 -4.09 13.48
N SER A 133 -2.94 -3.46 13.88
CA SER A 133 -1.83 -4.14 14.56
C SER A 133 -2.21 -4.63 15.98
N LEU A 134 -3.00 -3.85 16.72
CA LEU A 134 -3.53 -4.27 18.02
C LEU A 134 -4.60 -5.36 17.91
N SER A 135 -5.37 -5.40 16.81
CA SER A 135 -6.36 -6.46 16.56
C SER A 135 -5.74 -7.84 16.29
N LEU A 136 -4.48 -7.89 15.83
CA LEU A 136 -3.71 -9.13 15.67
C LEU A 136 -3.28 -9.70 17.03
N ASN A 137 -2.93 -8.83 17.99
CA ASN A 137 -2.57 -9.24 19.35
C ASN A 137 -3.78 -9.74 20.16
N ALA A 138 -5.01 -9.33 19.81
CA ALA A 138 -6.22 -9.83 20.46
C ALA A 138 -6.59 -11.28 20.07
N ARG A 139 -5.96 -11.85 19.03
CA ARG A 139 -6.18 -13.25 18.62
C ARG A 139 -5.13 -14.25 19.14
N CYS A 140 -4.12 -13.79 19.88
CA CYS A 140 -3.18 -14.66 20.57
C CYS A 140 -3.54 -14.78 22.06
N HIS A 141 -4.64 -15.47 22.37
CA HIS A 141 -4.81 -16.09 23.68
C HIS A 141 -4.25 -17.52 23.62
N PRO A 142 -3.15 -17.85 24.33
CA PRO A 142 -2.76 -19.23 24.55
C PRO A 142 -3.65 -19.77 25.68
N GLY A 143 -4.72 -20.49 25.34
CA GLY A 143 -5.64 -20.94 26.37
C GLY A 143 -6.85 -21.73 25.90
N VAL A 144 -6.67 -22.76 25.07
CA VAL A 144 -7.66 -23.85 25.00
C VAL A 144 -6.91 -25.17 25.07
N SER A 145 -6.95 -25.78 26.25
CA SER A 145 -6.48 -27.13 26.53
C SER A 145 -7.38 -28.13 25.80
N CYS A 146 -6.79 -28.96 24.93
CA CYS A 146 -7.45 -30.13 24.38
C CYS A 146 -7.68 -31.17 25.49
N ASN A 147 -8.89 -31.24 26.03
CA ASN A 147 -9.34 -32.43 26.76
C ASN A 147 -10.11 -33.35 25.82
N TRP A 148 -9.42 -34.38 25.32
CA TRP A 148 -10.07 -35.59 24.85
C TRP A 148 -10.42 -36.44 26.07
N SER A 149 -11.69 -36.75 26.27
CA SER A 149 -12.11 -37.78 27.22
C SER A 149 -13.28 -38.55 26.61
N ARG A 150 -13.13 -39.87 26.62
CA ARG A 150 -14.07 -40.90 26.15
C ARG A 150 -15.41 -40.85 26.87
#